data_AF-A0A930EDU2-F1
#
_entry.id   AF-A0A930EDU2-F1
#
_cell.length_a   1.000
_cell.length_b   1.000
_cell.length_c   1.000
_cell.angle_alpha   90.00
_cell.angle_beta   90.00
_cell.angle_gamma   90.00
#
_symmetry.space_group_name_H-M   'P 1'
#
loop_
_entity.id
_entity.type
_entity.pdbx_description
1 polymer ?
#
loop_
_entity_poly.entity_id
_entity_poly.type
_entity_poly.pdbx_seq_one_letter_code
_entity_poly.pdbx_strand_id
1 'polypeptide(L)' 'MKKYIVFDFDGTLLDTDQLIVDSWQAVFKRFRGKEADENLILST' A
#
# COMPACT_ATOMS: atom_id res chain seq x y z
N MET A 1 15.41 -23.15 -20.81
CA MET A 1 13.97 -22.87 -20.67
C MET A 1 13.68 -22.60 -19.19
N LYS A 2 13.05 -21.47 -18.83
CA LYS A 2 12.69 -21.21 -17.43
C LYS A 2 11.50 -22.11 -17.06
N LYS A 3 11.60 -22.83 -15.93
CA LYS A 3 10.56 -23.78 -15.49
C LYS A 3 9.46 -23.12 -14.65
N TYR A 4 9.79 -22.01 -14.00
CA TYR A 4 8.87 -21.31 -13.09
C TYR A 4 9.05 -19.81 -13.24
N ILE A 5 7.96 -19.09 -12.94
CA ILE A 5 7.89 -17.63 -12.90
C ILE A 5 7.33 -17.27 -11.52
N VAL A 6 7.95 -16.30 -10.87
CA VAL A 6 7.47 -15.73 -9.62
C VAL A 6 6.99 -14.33 -9.94
N PHE A 7 5.77 -14.03 -9.49
CA PHE A 7 5.19 -12.71 -9.60
C PHE A 7 5.22 -12.05 -8.24
N ASP A 8 5.56 -10.76 -8.23
CA ASP A 8 5.16 -9.88 -7.15
C ASP A 8 3.63 -9.75 -7.14
N PHE A 9 3.05 -9.43 -5.99
CA PHE A 9 1.60 -9.36 -5.85
C PHE A 9 1.10 -7.92 -5.96
N ASP A 10 1.59 -7.04 -5.10
CA ASP A 10 1.22 -5.63 -5.02
C ASP A 10 1.67 -4.89 -6.28
N GLY A 11 0.75 -4.16 -6.93
CA GLY A 11 1.00 -3.42 -8.17
C GLY A 11 1.31 -4.28 -9.40
N THR A 12 1.50 -5.60 -9.25
CA THR A 12 1.82 -6.53 -10.35
C THR A 12 0.65 -7.46 -10.67
N LEU A 13 0.12 -8.17 -9.67
CA LEU A 13 -1.05 -9.05 -9.84
C LEU A 13 -2.34 -8.37 -9.40
N LEU A 14 -2.27 -7.41 -8.49
CA LEU A 14 -3.42 -6.68 -7.97
C LEU A 14 -3.08 -5.20 -7.78
N ASP A 15 -4.04 -4.33 -8.12
CA ASP A 15 -4.00 -2.93 -7.73
C ASP A 15 -4.41 -2.81 -6.25
N THR A 16 -3.43 -2.48 -5.41
CA THR A 16 -3.57 -2.41 -3.95
C THR A 16 -3.32 -1.03 -3.38
N ASP A 17 -3.17 0.00 -4.22
CA ASP A 17 -2.84 1.36 -3.80
C ASP A 17 -3.84 1.90 -2.77
N GLN A 18 -5.14 1.80 -3.05
CA GLN A 18 -6.17 2.29 -2.13
C GLN A 18 -6.21 1.49 -0.83
N LEU A 19 -5.98 0.17 -0.89
CA LEU A 19 -5.94 -0.66 0.31
C LEU A 19 -4.78 -0.23 1.24
N ILE A 20 -3.62 0.09 0.66
CA ILE A 20 -2.46 0.58 1.38
C ILE A 20 -2.76 1.95 2.00
N VAL A 21 -3.34 2.88 1.23
CA VAL A 21 -3.75 4.19 1.71
C VAL A 21 -4.71 4.06 2.88
N ASP A 22 -5.80 3.31 2.73
CA ASP A 22 -6.83 3.15 3.78
C ASP A 22 -6.26 2.53 5.06
N SER A 23 -5.39 1.54 4.91
CA SER A 23 -4.72 0.87 6.03
C SER A 23 -3.84 1.83 6.82
N TRP A 24 -3.03 2.64 6.13
CA TRP A 24 -2.21 3.64 6.79
C TRP A 24 -3.03 4.78 7.38
N GLN A 25 -4.10 5.22 6.71
CA GLN A 25 -5.00 6.22 7.26
C GLN A 25 -5.63 5.75 8.58
N ALA A 26 -5.99 4.47 8.69
CA ALA A 26 -6.49 3.91 9.96
C ALA A 26 -5.45 4.01 11.08
N VAL A 27 -4.16 3.75 10.79
CA VAL A 27 -3.06 3.90 11.75
C VAL A 27 -2.86 5.37 12.14
N PHE A 28 -2.82 6.29 11.16
CA PHE A 28 -2.66 7.72 11.42
C PHE A 28 -3.81 8.29 12.27
N LYS A 29 -5.06 7.95 11.94
CA LYS A 29 -6.22 8.29 12.76
C LYS A 29 -6.07 7.76 14.19
N ARG A 30 -5.66 6.50 14.37
CA ARG A 30 -5.55 5.86 15.69
C ARG A 30 -4.52 6.52 16.60
N PHE A 31 -3.36 6.88 16.07
CA PHE A 31 -2.22 7.31 16.89
C PHE A 31 -1.94 8.82 16.83
N ARG A 32 -2.36 9.50 15.75
CA ARG A 32 -2.15 10.95 15.57
C ARG A 32 -3.46 11.75 15.59
N GLY A 33 -4.61 11.07 15.63
CA GLY A 33 -5.93 11.69 15.68
C GLY A 33 -6.36 12.38 14.37
N LYS A 34 -5.61 12.18 13.27
CA LYS A 34 -5.89 12.77 11.96
C LYS A 34 -5.34 11.89 10.84
N GLU A 35 -5.87 12.07 9.64
CA GLU A 35 -5.33 11.48 8.41
C GLU A 35 -3.98 12.11 8.05
N ALA A 36 -3.17 11.36 7.29
CA ALA A 36 -1.95 11.84 6.67
C ALA A 36 -2.21 12.28 5.22
N ASP A 37 -1.29 13.07 4.66
CA ASP A 37 -1.23 13.32 3.23
C ASP A 37 -0.97 12.00 2.50
N GLU A 38 -1.74 11.68 1.47
CA GLU A 38 -1.56 10.45 0.69
C GLU A 38 -0.18 10.39 0.04
N ASN A 39 0.38 11.53 -0.37
CA ASN A 39 1.74 11.57 -0.92
C ASN A 39 2.77 11.15 0.13
N LEU A 40 2.53 11.41 1.42
CA LEU A 40 3.39 10.91 2.48
C LEU A 40 3.27 9.39 2.61
N ILE A 41 2.06 8.84 2.52
CA ILE A 41 1.82 7.39 2.59
C ILE A 41 2.48 6.67 1.41
N LEU A 42 2.44 7.27 0.21
CA LEU A 42 3.00 6.71 -1.02
C LEU A 42 4.46 7.12 -1.28
N SER A 43 5.12 7.83 -0.36
CA SER A 43 6.49 8.37 -0.57
C SER A 43 7.62 7.37 -0.36
N THR A 44 7.32 6.12 0.00
CA THR A 44 8.29 5.04 0.23
C THR A 44 8.61 4.27 -1.04
#